data_AF-A0A7R9Q1M9-F1
#
_entry.id   AF-A0A7R9Q1M9-F1
#
_cell.length_a   1.000
_cell.length_b   1.000
_cell.length_c   1.000
_cell.angle_alpha   90.00
_cell.angle_beta   90.00
_cell.angle_gamma   90.00
#
_symmetry.space_group_name_H-M   'P 1'
#
loop_
_entity.id
_entity.type
_entity.pdbx_description
1 polymer ?
#
loop_
_entity_poly.entity_id
_entity_poly.type
_entity_poly.pdbx_seq_one_letter_code
_entity_poly.pdbx_strand_id
1 'polypeptide(L)'
;CVNSPIAGHANLCPNSISTKPQDLETLLSTVKHEILHALGFSVSLYAYFRDKNGEPLSSRGRNGKPIISRHLKAPQWSDNIIKQIDRNDWKVRNGSVKRSIHMIVTPNVVKEVRRHFNCTELEGAELEDQGEDGTHLTHWEKRVFENEAMTGTHTQNPVYSRITLALMEDTGY
;
A
#
# COMPACT_ATOMS: atom_id res chain seq x y z
N CYS A 1 -9.84 19.91 13.09
CA CYS A 1 -9.09 19.76 11.83
C CYS A 1 -8.41 18.39 11.84
N VAL A 2 -9.01 17.43 11.14
CA VAL A 2 -8.51 16.04 11.08
C VAL A 2 -7.30 16.01 10.14
N ASN A 3 -6.25 15.26 10.50
CA ASN A 3 -4.97 15.19 9.77
C ASN A 3 -5.10 14.44 8.43
N SER A 4 -5.98 14.88 7.53
CA SER A 4 -6.04 14.40 6.15
C SER A 4 -4.81 14.89 5.37
N PRO A 5 -4.34 14.17 4.34
CA PRO A 5 -3.36 14.70 3.41
C PRO A 5 -3.97 15.92 2.72
N ILE A 6 -3.48 17.12 3.07
CA ILE A 6 -3.94 18.39 2.49
C ILE A 6 -3.10 18.74 1.26
N ALA A 7 -1.86 18.27 1.20
CA ALA A 7 -0.94 18.51 0.11
C ALA A 7 -0.01 17.30 -0.07
N GLY A 8 0.20 16.91 -1.33
CA GLY A 8 1.23 15.99 -1.77
C GLY A 8 1.98 16.60 -2.96
N HIS A 9 3.21 16.16 -3.19
CA HIS A 9 4.03 16.62 -4.30
C HIS A 9 4.42 15.42 -5.16
N ALA A 10 4.17 15.51 -6.46
CA ALA A 10 4.72 14.63 -7.48
C ALA A 10 5.50 15.50 -8.46
N ASN A 11 6.72 15.08 -8.80
CA ASN A 11 7.55 15.75 -9.80
C ASN A 11 7.61 14.91 -11.07
N LEU A 12 7.30 15.51 -12.22
CA LEU A 12 7.35 14.83 -13.51
C LEU A 12 8.48 15.45 -14.34
N CYS A 13 9.44 14.62 -14.77
CA CYS A 13 10.54 15.06 -15.61
C CYS A 13 10.02 15.48 -17.00
N PRO A 14 10.20 16.74 -17.44
CA PRO A 14 9.64 17.22 -18.72
C PRO A 14 10.11 16.41 -19.94
N ASN A 15 11.34 15.91 -19.92
CA ASN A 15 11.92 15.11 -21.00
C ASN A 15 11.35 13.68 -21.09
N SER A 16 10.60 13.24 -20.07
CA SER A 16 9.90 11.96 -20.05
C SER A 16 8.43 12.09 -20.49
N ILE A 17 7.98 13.32 -20.78
CA ILE A 17 6.62 13.61 -21.24
C ILE A 17 6.60 13.59 -22.76
N SER A 18 6.10 12.50 -23.34
CA SER A 18 5.89 12.38 -24.78
C SER A 18 4.42 12.64 -25.13
N THR A 19 4.19 13.30 -26.27
CA THR A 19 2.85 13.67 -26.77
C THR A 19 2.17 12.56 -27.58
N LYS A 20 2.80 11.38 -27.70
CA LYS A 20 2.17 10.24 -28.40
C LYS A 20 1.01 9.69 -27.56
N PRO A 21 -0.09 9.23 -28.19
CA PRO A 21 -1.26 8.73 -27.46
C PRO A 21 -0.96 7.60 -26.46
N GLN A 22 -0.05 6.68 -26.79
CA GLN A 22 0.39 5.59 -25.91
C GLN A 22 1.19 6.09 -24.70
N ASP A 23 1.95 7.18 -24.87
CA ASP A 23 2.72 7.79 -23.81
C ASP A 23 1.81 8.63 -22.89
N LEU A 24 0.69 9.16 -23.41
CA LEU A 24 -0.32 9.87 -22.62
C LEU A 24 -1.05 8.93 -21.65
N GLU A 25 -1.45 7.73 -22.09
CA GLU A 25 -2.08 6.74 -21.19
C GLU A 25 -1.11 6.31 -20.08
N THR A 26 0.15 6.08 -20.44
CA THR A 26 1.22 5.76 -19.48
C THR A 26 1.41 6.91 -18.49
N LEU A 27 1.49 8.15 -18.97
CA LEU A 27 1.63 9.33 -18.12
C LEU A 27 0.44 9.50 -17.16
N LEU A 28 -0.80 9.34 -17.65
CA LEU A 28 -2.00 9.41 -16.82
C LEU A 28 -2.01 8.31 -15.77
N SER A 29 -1.54 7.11 -16.10
CA SER A 29 -1.39 6.02 -15.13
C SER A 29 -0.35 6.38 -14.06
N THR A 30 0.82 6.88 -14.45
CA THR A 30 1.85 7.33 -13.50
C THR A 30 1.34 8.44 -12.59
N VAL A 31 0.65 9.44 -13.13
CA VAL A 31 0.08 10.53 -12.32
C VAL A 31 -0.92 10.01 -11.30
N LYS A 32 -1.80 9.09 -11.69
CA LYS A 32 -2.76 8.47 -10.76
C LYS A 32 -2.04 7.65 -9.68
N HIS A 33 -0.99 6.91 -10.02
CA HIS A 33 -0.15 6.16 -9.10
C HIS A 33 0.47 7.06 -8.03
N GLU A 34 1.09 8.17 -8.45
CA GLU A 34 1.70 9.13 -7.52
C GLU A 34 0.66 9.86 -6.65
N ILE A 35 -0.54 10.14 -7.19
CA ILE A 35 -1.64 10.69 -6.40
C ILE A 35 -2.05 9.71 -5.29
N LEU A 36 -2.14 8.42 -5.56
CA LEU A 36 -2.52 7.42 -4.54
C LEU A 36 -1.46 7.28 -3.45
N HIS A 37 -0.17 7.40 -3.79
CA HIS A 37 0.89 7.50 -2.79
C HIS A 37 0.71 8.73 -1.91
N ALA A 38 0.43 9.90 -2.51
CA ALA A 38 0.19 11.14 -1.78
C ALA A 38 -1.06 11.10 -0.88
N LEU A 39 -2.08 10.32 -1.25
CA LEU A 39 -3.34 10.23 -0.52
C LEU A 39 -3.31 9.25 0.65
N GLY A 40 -2.45 8.24 0.65
CA GLY A 40 -2.40 7.31 1.77
C GLY A 40 -1.59 6.04 1.57
N PHE A 41 -1.31 5.65 0.33
CA PHE A 41 -0.52 4.44 0.05
C PHE A 41 0.98 4.72 0.23
N SER A 42 1.41 5.03 1.45
CA SER A 42 2.81 5.34 1.75
C SER A 42 3.15 4.93 3.18
N VAL A 43 4.37 4.42 3.37
CA VAL A 43 4.97 4.09 4.68
C VAL A 43 4.90 5.29 5.65
N SER A 44 4.97 6.51 5.12
CA SER A 44 4.88 7.74 5.92
C SER A 44 3.46 8.07 6.40
N LEU A 45 2.43 7.47 5.79
CA LEU A 45 1.02 7.81 5.98
C LEU A 45 0.23 6.72 6.71
N TYR A 46 0.62 5.45 6.65
CA TYR A 46 -0.14 4.35 7.28
C TYR A 46 -0.46 4.61 8.74
N ALA A 47 0.51 5.08 9.53
CA ALA A 47 0.28 5.34 10.94
C ALA A 47 -0.83 6.38 11.19
N TYR A 48 -1.20 7.21 10.21
CA TYR A 48 -2.24 8.22 10.33
C TYR A 48 -3.66 7.70 10.10
N PHE A 49 -3.83 6.46 9.63
CA PHE A 49 -5.14 5.91 9.33
C PHE A 49 -6.07 5.91 10.55
N ARG A 50 -7.36 6.03 10.28
CA ARG A 50 -8.43 6.12 11.28
C ARG A 50 -9.51 5.09 11.00
N ASP A 51 -10.19 4.68 12.07
CA ASP A 51 -11.38 3.85 11.94
C ASP A 51 -12.57 4.67 11.40
N LYS A 52 -13.70 3.99 11.18
CA LYS A 52 -14.96 4.59 10.73
C LYS A 52 -15.53 5.68 11.67
N ASN A 53 -15.09 5.72 12.94
CA ASN A 53 -15.49 6.72 13.92
C ASN A 53 -14.51 7.91 13.95
N GLY A 54 -13.45 7.87 13.15
CA GLY A 54 -12.37 8.85 13.14
C GLY A 54 -11.30 8.60 14.20
N GLU A 55 -11.34 7.49 14.92
CA GLU A 55 -10.35 7.17 15.95
C GLU A 55 -9.05 6.62 15.34
N PRO A 56 -7.86 7.05 15.82
CA PRO A 56 -6.58 6.55 15.34
C PRO A 56 -6.44 5.02 15.41
N LEU A 57 -6.07 4.39 14.31
CA LEU A 57 -5.75 2.94 14.31
C LEU A 57 -4.37 2.65 14.94
N SER A 58 -3.48 3.66 15.00
CA SER A 58 -2.15 3.54 15.60
C SER A 58 -1.98 4.46 16.80
N SER A 59 -1.07 4.08 17.70
CA SER A 59 -0.77 4.86 18.91
C SER A 59 -0.35 6.30 18.58
N ARG A 60 -0.73 7.23 19.46
CA ARG A 60 -0.41 8.66 19.35
C ARG A 60 0.43 9.11 20.53
N GLY A 61 1.42 9.96 20.26
CA GLY A 61 2.17 10.66 21.30
C GLY A 61 1.33 11.78 21.94
N ARG A 62 1.91 12.46 22.93
CA ARG A 62 1.28 13.61 23.63
C ARG A 62 0.87 14.75 22.70
N ASN A 63 1.52 14.86 21.54
CA ASN A 63 1.25 15.86 20.52
C ASN A 63 0.15 15.44 19.51
N GLY A 64 -0.50 14.29 19.73
CA GLY A 64 -1.55 13.77 18.83
C GLY A 64 -1.03 13.22 17.49
N LYS A 65 0.30 13.12 17.30
CA LYS A 65 0.92 12.54 16.11
C LYS A 65 1.39 11.10 16.39
N PRO A 66 1.53 10.24 15.36
CA PRO A 66 2.12 8.92 15.55
C PRO A 66 3.56 9.01 16.06
N ILE A 67 3.97 7.99 16.81
CA ILE A 67 5.35 7.87 17.31
C ILE A 67 6.25 7.46 16.15
N ILE A 68 7.43 8.06 16.01
CA ILE A 68 8.39 7.69 14.96
C ILE A 68 9.17 6.46 15.39
N SER A 69 9.20 5.44 14.54
CA SER A 69 10.01 4.25 14.74
C SER A 69 11.44 4.50 14.31
N ARG A 70 12.41 4.21 15.18
CA ARG A 70 13.84 4.34 14.86
C ARG A 70 14.29 3.35 13.78
N HIS A 71 13.62 2.20 13.69
CA HIS A 71 13.92 1.16 12.71
C HIS A 71 13.38 1.52 11.32
N LEU A 72 12.12 1.96 11.25
CA LEU A 72 11.47 2.30 9.98
C LEU A 72 11.85 3.69 9.46
N LYS A 73 12.45 4.54 10.31
CA LYS A 73 12.63 5.99 10.07
C LYS A 73 11.33 6.68 9.64
N ALA A 74 10.20 6.12 10.06
CA ALA A 74 8.86 6.51 9.65
C ALA A 74 7.88 6.44 10.84
N PRO A 75 6.70 7.08 10.74
CA PRO A 75 5.60 6.90 11.68
C PRO A 75 5.26 5.43 11.92
N GLN A 76 5.24 5.00 13.18
CA GLN A 76 4.92 3.63 13.57
C GLN A 76 3.42 3.35 13.42
N TRP A 77 3.08 2.45 12.50
CA TRP A 77 1.73 1.89 12.39
C TRP A 77 1.50 0.77 13.42
N SER A 78 0.23 0.40 13.60
CA SER A 78 -0.18 -0.76 14.39
C SER A 78 -0.43 -2.00 13.54
N ASP A 79 -0.49 -3.15 14.20
CA ASP A 79 -0.84 -4.45 13.61
C ASP A 79 -2.29 -4.51 13.08
N ASN A 80 -3.12 -3.50 13.34
CA ASN A 80 -4.46 -3.36 12.76
C ASN A 80 -4.42 -2.79 11.33
N ILE A 81 -3.28 -2.25 10.90
CA ILE A 81 -3.09 -1.66 9.58
C ILE A 81 -2.22 -2.58 8.73
N ILE A 82 -0.97 -2.76 9.16
CA ILE A 82 -0.02 -3.67 8.52
C ILE A 82 0.43 -4.69 9.55
N LYS A 83 0.27 -5.96 9.22
CA LYS A 83 0.67 -7.07 10.06
C LYS A 83 1.73 -7.91 9.35
N GLN A 84 2.80 -8.24 10.06
CA GLN A 84 3.76 -9.24 9.60
C GLN A 84 3.23 -10.63 9.92
N ILE A 85 3.17 -11.49 8.90
CA ILE A 85 2.76 -12.89 9.00
C ILE A 85 3.95 -13.76 8.62
N ASP A 86 4.39 -14.60 9.55
CA ASP A 86 5.45 -15.57 9.34
C ASP A 86 4.87 -16.91 8.87
N ARG A 87 5.29 -17.37 7.68
CA ARG A 87 4.98 -18.69 7.13
C ARG A 87 6.22 -19.58 7.27
N ASN A 88 6.16 -20.59 8.15
CA ASN A 88 7.30 -21.47 8.43
C ASN A 88 7.50 -22.57 7.38
N ASP A 89 6.42 -22.98 6.70
CA ASP A 89 6.41 -24.09 5.74
C ASP A 89 6.17 -23.61 4.30
N TRP A 90 6.82 -22.52 3.89
CA TRP A 90 6.67 -21.99 2.53
C TRP A 90 7.36 -22.91 1.52
N LYS A 91 6.58 -23.65 0.73
CA LYS A 91 7.11 -24.64 -0.20
C LYS A 91 7.91 -23.98 -1.32
N VAL A 92 9.13 -24.46 -1.52
CA VAL A 92 10.02 -24.09 -2.62
C VAL A 92 10.46 -25.36 -3.36
N ARG A 93 11.09 -25.20 -4.54
CA ARG A 93 11.52 -26.33 -5.39
C ARG A 93 12.33 -27.39 -4.64
N ASN A 94 13.09 -26.99 -3.62
CA ASN A 94 13.96 -27.90 -2.86
C ASN A 94 13.72 -27.82 -1.34
N GLY A 95 12.47 -27.90 -0.90
CA GLY A 95 12.11 -28.00 0.53
C GLY A 95 11.10 -26.94 0.97
N SER A 96 11.22 -26.50 2.21
CA SER A 96 10.41 -25.41 2.77
C SER A 96 11.32 -24.37 3.42
N VAL A 97 10.95 -23.10 3.29
CA VAL A 97 11.66 -21.98 3.90
C VAL A 97 10.72 -21.18 4.79
N LYS A 98 11.29 -20.51 5.79
CA LYS A 98 10.57 -19.49 6.53
C LYS A 98 10.48 -18.23 5.67
N ARG A 99 9.27 -17.70 5.48
CA ARG A 99 9.02 -16.43 4.79
C ARG A 99 8.21 -15.51 5.69
N SER A 100 8.62 -14.25 5.81
CA SER A 100 7.89 -13.21 6.52
C SER A 100 7.24 -12.29 5.50
N ILE A 101 5.91 -12.11 5.61
CA ILE A 101 5.11 -11.37 4.64
C ILE A 101 4.40 -10.23 5.37
N HIS A 102 4.52 -9.01 4.85
CA HIS A 102 3.74 -7.88 5.35
C HIS A 102 2.43 -7.79 4.60
N MET A 103 1.32 -7.71 5.32
CA MET A 103 0.00 -7.58 4.71
C MET A 103 -0.75 -6.38 5.28
N ILE A 104 -1.50 -5.69 4.42
CA ILE A 104 -2.52 -4.75 4.89
C ILE A 104 -3.75 -5.56 5.33
N VAL A 105 -4.15 -5.35 6.58
CA VAL A 105 -5.21 -6.11 7.26
C VAL A 105 -6.40 -5.24 7.67
N THR A 106 -6.54 -4.06 7.04
CA THR A 106 -7.67 -3.16 7.29
C THR A 106 -8.99 -3.74 6.78
N PRO A 107 -10.14 -3.37 7.37
CA PRO A 107 -11.40 -4.09 7.17
C PRO A 107 -11.88 -4.18 5.72
N ASN A 108 -11.84 -3.07 4.96
CA ASN A 108 -12.29 -3.09 3.57
C ASN A 108 -11.28 -3.80 2.66
N VAL A 109 -9.98 -3.65 2.91
CA VAL A 109 -8.94 -4.39 2.17
C VAL A 109 -9.12 -5.90 2.34
N VAL A 110 -9.31 -6.38 3.58
CA VAL A 110 -9.56 -7.80 3.87
C VAL A 110 -10.83 -8.29 3.18
N LYS A 111 -11.91 -7.49 3.19
CA LYS A 111 -13.15 -7.80 2.50
C LYS A 111 -12.94 -7.95 0.98
N GLU A 112 -12.28 -6.98 0.35
CA GLU A 112 -12.09 -6.97 -1.10
C GLU A 112 -11.08 -7.99 -1.59
N VAL A 113 -10.01 -8.27 -0.83
CA VAL A 113 -9.02 -9.31 -1.20
C VAL A 113 -9.64 -10.70 -1.15
N ARG A 114 -10.44 -11.00 -0.10
CA ARG A 114 -11.19 -12.26 0.00
C ARG A 114 -12.17 -12.43 -1.15
N ARG A 115 -12.85 -11.34 -1.53
CA ARG A 115 -13.77 -11.32 -2.67
C ARG A 115 -13.03 -11.49 -4.00
N HIS A 116 -11.87 -10.86 -4.17
CA HIS A 116 -11.07 -10.92 -5.40
C HIS A 116 -10.55 -12.34 -5.67
N PHE A 117 -9.98 -13.00 -4.67
CA PHE A 117 -9.44 -14.36 -4.80
C PHE A 117 -10.45 -15.47 -4.47
N ASN A 118 -11.69 -15.11 -4.11
CA ASN A 118 -12.72 -16.04 -3.65
C ASN A 118 -12.22 -16.98 -2.53
N CYS A 119 -11.49 -16.42 -1.56
CA CYS A 119 -10.90 -17.17 -0.46
C CYS A 119 -11.17 -16.44 0.87
N THR A 120 -12.00 -17.02 1.73
CA THR A 120 -12.42 -16.41 3.00
C THR A 120 -11.36 -16.45 4.10
N GLU A 121 -10.34 -17.29 3.93
CA GLU A 121 -9.27 -17.48 4.93
C GLU A 121 -8.17 -16.43 4.82
N LEU A 122 -8.10 -15.66 3.72
CA LEU A 122 -7.08 -14.64 3.52
C LEU A 122 -7.08 -13.62 4.67
N GLU A 123 -5.92 -13.39 5.24
CA GLU A 123 -5.74 -12.48 6.38
C GLU A 123 -5.62 -11.01 5.95
N GLY A 124 -5.23 -10.73 4.71
CA GLY A 124 -5.00 -9.39 4.18
C GLY A 124 -4.47 -9.39 2.75
N ALA A 125 -4.07 -8.21 2.28
CA ALA A 125 -3.44 -8.02 0.98
C ALA A 125 -1.91 -7.87 1.14
N GLU A 126 -1.14 -8.69 0.42
CA GLU A 126 0.33 -8.70 0.48
C GLU A 126 0.94 -7.41 -0.06
N LEU A 127 1.88 -6.84 0.70
CA LEU A 127 2.72 -5.72 0.29
C LEU A 127 4.01 -6.23 -0.34
N GLU A 128 4.58 -5.42 -1.23
CA GLU A 128 5.84 -5.69 -1.90
C GLU A 128 6.97 -5.90 -0.89
N ASP A 129 7.66 -7.05 -1.02
CA ASP A 129 8.73 -7.50 -0.13
C ASP A 129 10.13 -7.38 -0.76
N GLN A 130 10.23 -6.99 -2.04
CA GLN A 130 11.47 -6.74 -2.77
C GLN A 130 11.69 -5.26 -3.10
N GLY A 131 12.95 -4.81 -3.10
CA GLY A 131 13.36 -3.46 -3.54
C GLY A 131 14.15 -2.68 -2.50
N GLU A 132 14.44 -1.41 -2.80
CA GLU A 132 15.09 -0.47 -1.87
C GLU A 132 14.08 0.09 -0.85
N ASP A 133 14.58 0.85 0.14
CA ASP A 133 13.83 1.48 1.24
C ASP A 133 12.63 2.36 0.81
N GLY A 134 12.43 2.60 -0.50
CA GLY A 134 11.29 3.33 -1.09
C GLY A 134 10.23 2.48 -1.81
N THR A 135 10.52 1.21 -2.12
CA THR A 135 9.60 0.28 -2.83
C THR A 135 8.96 -0.72 -1.87
N HIS A 136 9.70 -1.11 -0.83
CA HIS A 136 9.19 -2.02 0.20
C HIS A 136 8.02 -1.36 0.96
N LEU A 137 6.88 -2.06 1.06
CA LEU A 137 5.65 -1.62 1.75
C LEU A 137 4.88 -0.44 1.14
N THR A 138 5.31 0.15 0.03
CA THR A 138 4.59 1.23 -0.65
C THR A 138 3.74 0.74 -1.81
N HIS A 139 3.93 -0.52 -2.23
CA HIS A 139 3.24 -1.15 -3.35
C HIS A 139 2.60 -2.47 -2.94
N TRP A 140 1.63 -2.92 -3.72
CA TRP A 140 1.14 -4.30 -3.64
C TRP A 140 2.16 -5.28 -4.22
N GLU A 141 2.25 -6.47 -3.62
CA GLU A 141 3.11 -7.56 -4.11
C GLU A 141 2.74 -7.96 -5.54
N LYS A 142 3.67 -7.74 -6.46
CA LYS A 142 3.43 -7.96 -7.89
C LYS A 142 3.12 -9.42 -8.21
N ARG A 143 3.72 -10.38 -7.51
CA ARG A 143 3.46 -11.81 -7.72
C ARG A 143 1.99 -12.17 -7.51
N VAL A 144 1.31 -11.46 -6.62
CA VAL A 144 -0.09 -11.74 -6.24
C VAL A 144 -1.05 -10.90 -7.06
N PHE A 145 -0.71 -9.65 -7.33
CA PHE A 145 -1.65 -8.67 -7.89
C PHE A 145 -1.37 -8.28 -9.35
N GLU A 146 -0.25 -8.73 -9.93
CA GLU A 146 0.20 -8.59 -11.33
C GLU A 146 -0.20 -7.28 -12.03
N ASN A 147 -1.45 -7.19 -12.53
CA ASN A 147 -1.99 -6.06 -13.28
C ASN A 147 -2.51 -4.90 -12.41
N GLU A 148 -2.36 -4.97 -11.09
CA GLU A 148 -2.77 -3.89 -10.20
C GLU A 148 -1.87 -2.66 -10.40
N ALA A 149 -2.51 -1.49 -10.54
CA ALA A 149 -1.85 -0.23 -10.87
C ALA A 149 -0.87 0.27 -9.80
N MET A 150 -0.97 -0.19 -8.56
CA MET A 150 -0.12 0.11 -7.41
C MET A 150 0.90 -1.01 -7.11
N THR A 151 1.25 -1.84 -8.11
CA THR A 151 2.45 -2.69 -8.05
C THR A 151 3.70 -1.87 -8.39
N GLY A 152 4.87 -2.25 -7.84
CA GLY A 152 6.10 -1.43 -7.90
C GLY A 152 6.80 -1.33 -9.27
N THR A 153 6.21 -1.87 -10.34
CA THR A 153 6.78 -1.78 -11.69
C THR A 153 5.67 -1.59 -12.71
N HIS A 154 5.94 -0.84 -13.78
CA HIS A 154 4.96 -0.64 -14.85
C HIS A 154 4.46 -1.96 -15.44
N THR A 155 3.15 -2.15 -15.36
CA THR A 155 2.41 -3.25 -15.98
C THR A 155 1.85 -2.77 -17.32
N GLN A 156 1.78 -3.64 -18.33
CA GLN A 156 1.26 -3.23 -19.65
C GLN A 156 -0.23 -2.84 -19.63
N ASN A 157 -1.00 -3.30 -18.63
CA ASN A 157 -2.42 -2.97 -18.47
C ASN A 157 -2.73 -2.69 -16.98
N PRO A 158 -2.39 -1.49 -16.46
CA PRO A 158 -2.61 -1.17 -15.04
C PRO A 158 -4.10 -1.02 -14.74
N VAL A 159 -4.59 -1.76 -13.75
CA VAL A 159 -5.97 -1.74 -13.28
C VAL A 159 -6.02 -1.19 -11.86
N TYR A 160 -6.77 -0.11 -11.68
CA TYR A 160 -7.13 0.40 -10.35
C TYR A 160 -8.24 -0.48 -9.77
N SER A 161 -7.83 -1.44 -8.95
CA SER A 161 -8.74 -2.47 -8.44
C SER A 161 -9.58 -1.94 -7.28
N ARG A 162 -10.64 -2.69 -6.95
CA ARG A 162 -11.41 -2.46 -5.71
C ARG A 162 -10.55 -2.59 -4.45
N ILE A 163 -9.42 -3.30 -4.51
CA ILE A 163 -8.51 -3.47 -3.37
C ILE A 163 -7.79 -2.15 -3.08
N THR A 164 -7.28 -1.47 -4.11
CA THR A 164 -6.67 -0.13 -3.96
C THR A 164 -7.69 0.90 -3.50
N LEU A 165 -8.91 0.86 -4.05
CA LEU A 165 -9.98 1.76 -3.60
C LEU A 165 -10.40 1.49 -2.16
N ALA A 166 -10.45 0.22 -1.74
CA ALA A 166 -10.71 -0.16 -0.35
C ALA A 166 -9.62 0.33 0.60
N LEU A 167 -8.35 0.31 0.18
CA LEU A 167 -7.27 0.91 0.96
C LEU A 167 -7.48 2.42 1.12
N MET A 168 -7.87 3.12 0.05
CA MET A 168 -8.14 4.57 0.12
C MET A 168 -9.31 4.87 1.06
N GLU A 169 -10.37 4.05 1.06
CA GLU A 169 -11.48 4.16 2.01
C GLU A 169 -11.03 3.91 3.46
N ASP A 170 -10.15 2.91 3.68
CA ASP A 170 -9.61 2.57 5.00
C ASP A 170 -8.61 3.60 5.56
N THR A 171 -8.25 4.63 4.79
CA THR A 171 -7.45 5.76 5.31
C THR A 171 -8.23 6.56 6.38
N GLY A 172 -9.56 6.57 6.29
CA GLY A 172 -10.45 7.33 7.17
C GLY A 172 -10.58 8.82 6.83
N TYR A 173 -10.29 9.20 5.58
CA TYR A 173 -10.43 10.57 5.06
C TYR A 173 -11.67 10.76 4.19
#